data_AF-C3Z863-F1
#
_entry.id   AF-C3Z863-F1
#
_cell.length_a   1.000
_cell.length_b   1.000
_cell.length_c   1.000
_cell.angle_alpha   90.00
_cell.angle_beta   90.00
_cell.angle_gamma   90.00
#
_symmetry.space_group_name_H-M   'P 1'
#
loop_
_entity.id
_entity.type
_entity.pdbx_description
1 polymer ?
#
loop_
_entity_poly.entity_id
_entity_poly.type
_entity_poly.pdbx_seq_one_letter_code
_entity_poly.pdbx_strand_id
1 'polypeptide(L)'
;DIVFIVDGTGSVGLENFERMKTFIRQLFSYLDIGENAVRVSIVQYAAQARTEFFLDQYYDLQEAQDAVDDIEYMGGYTLTGKAIDFATNLHFDLRKGARADVTKIAVVITDGRSYDDVNRPARRMRQAGIVTIAVGVGNNLDRDQLTAIAGDPKTLLSLDGFDRLQDLTTSLPTMLCDVVSSTVGDTSMWICTFTARLTLFSSVFSGFHVLGGCEFLSTCCISLPSSPCSAVADIVFIVDGTGSVGLENFERMKTFTRQLFAYLDIGENAVRVSIVQYAAQARTEF
;
A
#
# COMPACT_ATOMS: atom_id res chain seq x y z
N ASP A 1 1.02 8.59 -4.22
CA ASP A 1 -0.13 9.52 -4.13
C ASP A 1 -1.18 8.94 -3.22
N ILE A 2 -1.63 9.72 -2.23
CA ILE A 2 -2.59 9.28 -1.22
C ILE A 2 -3.81 10.20 -1.25
N VAL A 3 -4.99 9.64 -1.48
CA VAL A 3 -6.27 10.38 -1.43
C VAL A 3 -7.06 9.90 -0.22
N PHE A 4 -7.35 10.81 0.70
CA PHE A 4 -8.22 10.56 1.85
C PHE A 4 -9.67 10.86 1.47
N ILE A 5 -10.56 9.89 1.69
CA ILE A 5 -11.99 9.99 1.43
C ILE A 5 -12.68 9.97 2.79
N VAL A 6 -13.04 11.16 3.27
CA VAL A 6 -13.39 11.42 4.67
C VAL A 6 -14.89 11.63 4.80
N ASP A 7 -15.50 10.85 5.69
CA ASP A 7 -16.91 10.94 6.01
C ASP A 7 -17.22 12.22 6.79
N GLY A 8 -17.96 13.13 6.17
CA GLY A 8 -18.43 14.38 6.76
C GLY A 8 -19.93 14.36 7.04
N THR A 9 -20.53 13.18 7.25
CA THR A 9 -21.98 13.00 7.38
C THR A 9 -22.54 13.36 8.75
N GLY A 10 -23.87 13.47 8.82
CA GLY A 10 -24.62 13.76 10.03
C GLY A 10 -24.38 12.77 11.19
N SER A 11 -24.11 11.51 10.89
CA SER A 11 -23.92 10.45 11.89
C SER A 11 -22.55 10.52 12.57
N VAL A 12 -21.54 11.04 11.85
CA VAL A 12 -20.25 11.40 12.44
C VAL A 12 -20.44 12.54 13.43
N GLY A 13 -21.08 13.63 13.02
CA GLY A 13 -21.24 14.82 13.85
C GLY A 13 -19.98 15.69 13.93
N LEU A 14 -20.16 16.99 14.21
CA LEU A 14 -19.08 17.99 14.18
C LEU A 14 -17.91 17.64 15.10
N GLU A 15 -18.17 17.19 16.33
CA GLU A 15 -17.10 16.88 17.29
C GLU A 15 -16.19 15.74 16.80
N ASN A 16 -16.77 14.66 16.28
CA ASN A 16 -16.00 13.54 15.74
C ASN A 16 -15.31 13.90 14.43
N PHE A 17 -15.91 14.80 13.65
CA PHE A 17 -15.28 15.33 12.45
C PHE A 17 -14.01 16.11 12.78
N GLU A 18 -14.00 16.95 13.82
CA GLU A 18 -12.79 17.63 14.29
C GLU A 18 -11.73 16.65 14.82
N ARG A 19 -12.15 15.52 15.43
CA ARG A 19 -11.22 14.44 15.80
C ARG A 19 -10.60 13.78 14.57
N MET A 20 -11.36 13.59 13.49
CA MET A 20 -10.82 13.08 12.22
C MET A 20 -9.83 14.06 11.58
N LYS A 21 -10.14 15.36 11.56
CA LYS A 21 -9.20 16.40 11.09
C LYS A 21 -7.89 16.35 11.87
N THR A 22 -7.99 16.29 13.21
CA THR A 22 -6.81 16.17 14.09
C THR A 22 -5.99 14.92 13.78
N PHE A 23 -6.66 13.78 13.57
CA PHE A 23 -6.01 12.53 13.20
C PHE A 23 -5.28 12.63 11.85
N ILE A 24 -5.93 13.14 10.81
CA ILE A 24 -5.32 13.29 9.47
C ILE A 24 -4.13 14.24 9.54
N ARG A 25 -4.27 15.37 10.26
CA ARG A 25 -3.18 16.33 10.49
C ARG A 25 -1.97 15.68 11.16
N GLN A 26 -2.19 14.87 12.19
CA GLN A 26 -1.14 14.10 12.85
C GLN A 26 -0.54 13.05 11.93
N LEU A 27 -1.36 12.33 11.16
CA LEU A 27 -0.88 11.34 10.20
C LEU A 27 0.06 11.96 9.17
N PHE A 28 -0.24 13.17 8.68
CA PHE A 28 0.61 13.88 7.72
C PHE A 28 2.02 14.12 8.26
N SER A 29 2.20 14.30 9.58
CA SER A 29 3.52 14.48 10.19
C SER A 29 4.43 13.24 10.11
N TYR A 30 3.87 12.07 9.79
CA TYR A 30 4.62 10.84 9.54
C TYR A 30 4.93 10.61 8.06
N LEU A 31 4.42 11.47 7.18
CA LEU A 31 4.60 11.37 5.73
C LEU A 31 5.64 12.39 5.27
N ASP A 32 6.52 11.98 4.36
CA ASP A 32 7.42 12.90 3.66
C ASP A 32 6.65 13.62 2.55
N ILE A 33 5.87 14.64 2.92
CA ILE A 33 5.04 15.41 1.98
C ILE A 33 5.93 16.30 1.11
N GLY A 34 5.77 16.18 -0.21
CA GLY A 34 6.57 16.94 -1.16
C GLY A 34 6.20 16.68 -2.62
N GLU A 35 6.58 17.60 -3.50
CA GLU A 35 6.30 17.51 -4.92
C GLU A 35 6.84 16.21 -5.54
N ASN A 36 8.06 15.82 -5.17
CA ASN A 36 8.70 14.59 -5.65
C ASN A 36 8.65 13.44 -4.64
N ALA A 37 7.90 13.61 -3.54
CA ALA A 37 7.77 12.65 -2.44
C ALA A 37 6.31 12.19 -2.31
N VAL A 38 5.73 12.19 -1.11
CA VAL A 38 4.31 11.87 -0.90
C VAL A 38 3.46 13.08 -1.28
N ARG A 39 2.48 12.87 -2.17
CA ARG A 39 1.42 13.83 -2.47
C ARG A 39 0.14 13.38 -1.81
N VAL A 40 -0.55 14.30 -1.14
CA VAL A 40 -1.79 14.06 -0.41
C VAL A 40 -2.94 14.86 -1.00
N SER A 41 -4.15 14.33 -0.89
CA SER A 41 -5.37 14.98 -1.32
C SER A 41 -6.53 14.56 -0.43
N ILE A 42 -7.52 15.44 -0.23
CA ILE A 42 -8.70 15.15 0.59
C ILE A 42 -9.98 15.36 -0.22
N VAL A 43 -10.84 14.35 -0.15
CA VAL A 43 -12.25 14.38 -0.55
C VAL A 43 -13.07 14.23 0.72
N GLN A 44 -13.89 15.23 1.04
CA GLN A 44 -14.94 15.06 2.03
C GLN A 44 -16.21 14.56 1.36
N TYR A 45 -17.02 13.75 2.03
CA TYR A 45 -18.31 13.38 1.49
C TYR A 45 -19.42 13.29 2.52
N ALA A 46 -20.63 13.53 2.04
CA ALA A 46 -21.87 13.14 2.68
C ALA A 46 -22.88 12.76 1.59
N ALA A 47 -23.93 13.57 1.40
CA ALA A 47 -24.89 13.36 0.31
C ALA A 47 -24.28 13.64 -1.07
N GLN A 48 -23.15 14.34 -1.10
CA GLN A 48 -22.32 14.61 -2.26
C GLN A 48 -20.85 14.54 -1.82
N ALA A 49 -19.95 14.30 -2.78
CA ALA A 49 -18.51 14.41 -2.56
C ALA A 49 -18.05 15.85 -2.89
N ARG A 50 -17.15 16.38 -2.07
CA ARG A 50 -16.53 17.70 -2.21
C ARG A 50 -15.02 17.53 -2.19
N THR A 51 -14.36 18.09 -3.20
CA THR A 51 -12.90 18.25 -3.20
C THR A 51 -12.53 19.30 -2.17
N GLU A 52 -11.70 18.94 -1.19
CA GLU A 52 -11.10 19.92 -0.29
C GLU A 52 -9.77 20.44 -0.89
N PHE A 53 -8.91 19.53 -1.39
CA PHE A 53 -7.76 19.89 -2.21
C PHE A 53 -7.23 18.72 -3.06
N PHE A 54 -6.56 19.05 -4.16
CA PHE A 54 -5.96 18.08 -5.11
C PHE A 54 -4.51 17.71 -4.75
N LEU A 55 -3.97 16.69 -5.43
CA LEU A 55 -2.61 16.15 -5.18
C LEU A 55 -1.49 17.13 -5.57
N ASP A 56 -1.79 18.14 -6.39
CA ASP A 56 -0.85 19.16 -6.87
C ASP A 56 -0.98 20.50 -6.13
N GLN A 57 -1.78 20.56 -5.07
CA GLN A 57 -2.11 21.83 -4.40
C GLN A 57 -1.15 22.17 -3.26
N TYR A 58 -0.75 21.19 -2.45
CA TYR A 58 0.13 21.40 -1.30
C TYR A 58 1.31 20.41 -1.32
N TYR A 59 2.52 20.97 -1.32
CA TYR A 59 3.77 20.22 -1.28
C TYR A 59 4.58 20.48 0.00
N ASP A 60 4.07 21.34 0.88
CA ASP A 60 4.63 21.59 2.19
C ASP A 60 3.73 20.97 3.27
N LEU A 61 4.35 20.40 4.31
CA LEU A 61 3.63 19.75 5.39
C LEU A 61 2.74 20.74 6.15
N GLN A 62 3.24 21.93 6.47
CA GLN A 62 2.49 22.92 7.24
C GLN A 62 1.31 23.43 6.43
N GLU A 63 1.50 23.76 5.15
CA GLU A 63 0.39 24.19 4.27
C GLU A 63 -0.69 23.11 4.13
N ALA A 64 -0.29 21.84 3.99
CA ALA A 64 -1.24 20.74 3.91
C ALA A 64 -2.00 20.54 5.22
N GLN A 65 -1.35 20.72 6.38
CA GLN A 65 -1.98 20.64 7.70
C GLN A 65 -2.96 21.80 7.94
N ASP A 66 -2.57 23.03 7.60
CA ASP A 66 -3.43 24.21 7.70
C ASP A 66 -4.67 24.03 6.81
N ALA A 67 -4.49 23.50 5.60
CA ALA A 67 -5.60 23.19 4.70
C ALA A 67 -6.54 22.11 5.26
N VAL A 68 -6.05 21.17 6.09
CA VAL A 68 -6.93 20.23 6.81
C VAL A 68 -7.74 20.96 7.88
N ASP A 69 -7.12 21.86 8.62
CA ASP A 69 -7.77 22.61 9.71
C ASP A 69 -8.90 23.53 9.18
N ASP A 70 -8.78 24.03 7.96
CA ASP A 70 -9.78 24.87 7.30
C ASP A 70 -10.99 24.09 6.75
N ILE A 71 -10.97 22.74 6.75
CA ILE A 71 -12.07 21.94 6.21
C ILE A 71 -13.33 22.11 7.07
N GLU A 72 -14.42 22.49 6.41
CA GLU A 72 -15.74 22.67 7.03
C GLU A 72 -16.58 21.39 7.01
N TYR A 73 -17.17 21.04 8.16
CA TYR A 73 -18.11 19.93 8.28
C TYR A 73 -19.37 20.09 7.41
N MET A 74 -19.74 19.05 6.65
CA MET A 74 -20.89 19.09 5.72
C MET A 74 -22.22 18.68 6.36
N GLY A 75 -22.25 17.60 7.14
CA GLY A 75 -23.48 16.92 7.53
C GLY A 75 -24.21 16.25 6.36
N GLY A 76 -25.36 15.62 6.64
CA GLY A 76 -26.20 14.93 5.64
C GLY A 76 -26.08 13.40 5.65
N TYR A 77 -26.60 12.74 4.61
CA TYR A 77 -26.64 11.27 4.49
C TYR A 77 -25.36 10.68 3.91
N THR A 78 -25.07 9.41 4.21
CA THR A 78 -23.83 8.72 3.82
C THR A 78 -23.93 8.07 2.43
N LEU A 79 -23.28 8.64 1.41
CA LEU A 79 -23.16 8.07 0.05
C LEU A 79 -21.69 7.76 -0.30
N THR A 80 -21.13 6.76 0.39
CA THR A 80 -19.72 6.35 0.26
C THR A 80 -19.38 5.83 -1.13
N GLY A 81 -20.28 5.10 -1.79
CA GLY A 81 -20.04 4.56 -3.14
C GLY A 81 -19.80 5.68 -4.16
N LYS A 82 -20.64 6.71 -4.15
CA LYS A 82 -20.45 7.92 -4.97
C LYS A 82 -19.14 8.64 -4.65
N ALA A 83 -18.74 8.71 -3.38
CA ALA A 83 -17.48 9.34 -2.99
C ALA A 83 -16.27 8.59 -3.53
N ILE A 84 -16.30 7.25 -3.48
CA ILE A 84 -15.25 6.39 -4.05
C ILE A 84 -15.17 6.59 -5.57
N ASP A 85 -16.30 6.57 -6.28
CA ASP A 85 -16.31 6.83 -7.73
C ASP A 85 -15.80 8.24 -8.06
N PHE A 86 -16.18 9.26 -7.28
CA PHE A 86 -15.73 10.64 -7.46
C PHE A 86 -14.20 10.75 -7.30
N ALA A 87 -13.64 10.20 -6.22
CA ALA A 87 -12.21 10.20 -5.97
C ALA A 87 -11.44 9.44 -7.07
N THR A 88 -11.93 8.26 -7.48
CA THR A 88 -11.33 7.45 -8.54
C THR A 88 -11.19 8.23 -9.84
N ASN A 89 -12.27 8.93 -10.25
CA ASN A 89 -12.33 9.57 -11.56
C ASN A 89 -11.70 10.97 -11.60
N LEU A 90 -11.59 11.66 -10.45
CA LEU A 90 -11.13 13.04 -10.40
C LEU A 90 -9.80 13.23 -9.66
N HIS A 91 -9.63 12.61 -8.50
CA HIS A 91 -8.47 12.85 -7.63
C HIS A 91 -7.25 12.02 -8.03
N PHE A 92 -7.44 10.91 -8.74
CA PHE A 92 -6.35 10.14 -9.36
C PHE A 92 -6.12 10.48 -10.84
N ASP A 93 -6.70 11.58 -11.34
CA ASP A 93 -6.46 12.09 -12.70
C ASP A 93 -5.10 12.80 -12.77
N LEU A 94 -4.33 12.53 -13.83
CA LEU A 94 -3.01 13.15 -14.04
C LEU A 94 -3.07 14.68 -14.12
N ARG A 95 -4.20 15.23 -14.58
CA ARG A 95 -4.45 16.69 -14.67
C ARG A 95 -4.76 17.32 -13.31
N LYS A 96 -4.87 16.52 -12.25
CA LYS A 96 -5.13 16.90 -10.86
C LYS A 96 -3.99 16.49 -9.92
N GLY A 97 -2.80 16.34 -10.48
CA GLY A 97 -1.57 16.08 -9.72
C GLY A 97 -1.22 14.61 -9.51
N ALA A 98 -2.06 13.67 -9.93
CA ALA A 98 -1.71 12.25 -9.85
C ALA A 98 -0.55 11.91 -10.78
N ARG A 99 0.29 10.96 -10.37
CA ARG A 99 1.45 10.48 -11.14
C ARG A 99 1.23 9.06 -11.64
N ALA A 100 1.65 8.79 -12.87
CA ALA A 100 1.42 7.50 -13.51
C ALA A 100 2.27 6.38 -12.89
N ASP A 101 3.51 6.71 -12.52
CA ASP A 101 4.61 5.84 -12.13
C ASP A 101 4.77 5.64 -10.61
N VAL A 102 3.77 6.06 -9.83
CA VAL A 102 3.77 5.89 -8.36
C VAL A 102 2.60 5.07 -7.88
N THR A 103 2.78 4.46 -6.71
CA THR A 103 1.71 3.80 -5.95
C THR A 103 0.59 4.80 -5.62
N LYS A 104 -0.65 4.40 -5.91
CA LYS A 104 -1.86 5.17 -5.64
C LYS A 104 -2.62 4.49 -4.52
N ILE A 105 -2.91 5.25 -3.46
CA ILE A 105 -3.59 4.73 -2.27
C ILE A 105 -4.81 5.59 -1.97
N ALA A 106 -5.95 4.96 -1.76
CA ALA A 106 -7.15 5.60 -1.24
C ALA A 106 -7.36 5.15 0.21
N VAL A 107 -7.47 6.12 1.13
CA VAL A 107 -7.80 5.86 2.54
C VAL A 107 -9.22 6.33 2.78
N VAL A 108 -10.16 5.39 2.94
CA VAL A 108 -11.57 5.68 3.19
C VAL A 108 -11.83 5.63 4.69
N ILE A 109 -12.20 6.75 5.29
CA ILE A 109 -12.53 6.84 6.73
C ILE A 109 -14.04 7.07 6.85
N THR A 110 -14.74 6.21 7.58
CA THR A 110 -16.20 6.24 7.70
C THR A 110 -16.70 5.64 9.01
N ASP A 111 -17.90 6.05 9.45
CA ASP A 111 -18.63 5.43 10.55
C ASP A 111 -19.51 4.23 10.12
N GLY A 112 -19.40 3.85 8.85
CA GLY A 112 -19.48 2.45 8.42
C GLY A 112 -20.74 1.99 7.72
N ARG A 113 -21.78 2.83 7.54
CA ARG A 113 -22.97 2.43 6.77
C ARG A 113 -23.32 3.44 5.68
N SER A 114 -23.11 3.04 4.44
CA SER A 114 -23.58 3.77 3.27
C SER A 114 -25.01 3.40 2.87
N TYR A 115 -25.72 4.36 2.27
CA TYR A 115 -27.05 4.19 1.68
C TYR A 115 -27.01 3.83 0.19
N ASP A 116 -25.83 3.80 -0.45
CA ASP A 116 -25.64 3.43 -1.85
C ASP A 116 -24.75 2.17 -2.03
N ASP A 117 -24.63 1.71 -3.29
CA ASP A 117 -23.78 0.57 -3.65
C ASP A 117 -22.30 0.95 -3.52
N VAL A 118 -21.63 0.41 -2.50
CA VAL A 118 -20.18 0.56 -2.30
C VAL A 118 -19.35 -0.48 -3.06
N ASN A 119 -19.94 -1.63 -3.39
CA ASN A 119 -19.22 -2.77 -3.93
C ASN A 119 -18.66 -2.47 -5.33
N ARG A 120 -19.49 -1.89 -6.20
CA ARG A 120 -19.11 -1.62 -7.59
C ARG A 120 -18.08 -0.48 -7.69
N PRO A 121 -18.23 0.68 -7.04
CA PRO A 121 -17.21 1.72 -7.01
C PRO A 121 -15.88 1.21 -6.44
N ALA A 122 -15.91 0.50 -5.31
CA ALA A 122 -14.69 0.00 -4.68
C ALA A 122 -13.93 -1.00 -5.57
N ARG A 123 -14.64 -1.91 -6.24
CA ARG A 123 -14.02 -2.81 -7.23
C ARG A 123 -13.39 -2.03 -8.39
N ARG A 124 -14.05 -0.99 -8.90
CA ARG A 124 -13.52 -0.16 -9.99
C ARG A 124 -12.25 0.57 -9.57
N MET A 125 -12.24 1.16 -8.38
CA MET A 125 -11.06 1.80 -7.81
C MET A 125 -9.87 0.82 -7.76
N ARG A 126 -10.08 -0.38 -7.23
CA ARG A 126 -9.03 -1.42 -7.19
C ARG A 126 -8.59 -1.88 -8.59
N GLN A 127 -9.52 -2.06 -9.52
CA GLN A 127 -9.21 -2.42 -10.91
C GLN A 127 -8.41 -1.32 -11.64
N ALA A 128 -8.50 -0.06 -11.19
CA ALA A 128 -7.66 1.04 -11.67
C ALA A 128 -6.24 1.04 -11.07
N GLY A 129 -5.87 0.01 -10.30
CA GLY A 129 -4.55 -0.11 -9.67
C GLY A 129 -4.38 0.74 -8.42
N ILE A 130 -5.48 1.21 -7.83
CA ILE A 130 -5.47 1.99 -6.59
C ILE A 130 -5.65 1.04 -5.42
N VAL A 131 -4.72 1.07 -4.47
CA VAL A 131 -4.82 0.30 -3.23
C VAL A 131 -5.80 0.98 -2.29
N THR A 132 -6.75 0.23 -1.74
CA THR A 132 -7.81 0.75 -0.88
C THR A 132 -7.58 0.32 0.56
N ILE A 133 -7.49 1.29 1.46
CA ILE A 133 -7.47 1.11 2.91
C ILE A 133 -8.80 1.62 3.47
N ALA A 134 -9.53 0.77 4.20
CA ALA A 134 -10.79 1.16 4.85
C ALA A 134 -10.57 1.31 6.36
N VAL A 135 -10.97 2.45 6.91
CA VAL A 135 -10.93 2.76 8.35
C VAL A 135 -12.37 2.96 8.81
N GLY A 136 -12.92 1.95 9.47
CA GLY A 136 -14.23 2.01 10.11
C GLY A 136 -14.11 2.52 11.55
N VAL A 137 -14.93 3.50 11.94
CA VAL A 137 -14.92 4.07 13.29
C VAL A 137 -16.30 4.01 13.95
N GLY A 138 -16.39 3.41 15.12
CA GLY A 138 -17.60 3.32 15.92
C GLY A 138 -18.23 1.93 15.93
N ASN A 139 -19.43 1.83 16.51
CA ASN A 139 -20.06 0.55 16.82
C ASN A 139 -21.09 0.06 15.79
N ASN A 140 -21.48 0.91 14.83
CA ASN A 140 -22.54 0.63 13.86
C ASN A 140 -21.98 0.30 12.46
N LEU A 141 -20.78 -0.27 12.40
CA LEU A 141 -20.09 -0.57 11.16
C LEU A 141 -20.76 -1.71 10.39
N ASP A 142 -21.00 -1.49 9.09
CA ASP A 142 -21.33 -2.57 8.16
C ASP A 142 -20.02 -3.20 7.67
N ARG A 143 -19.65 -4.34 8.28
CA ARG A 143 -18.38 -5.02 7.96
C ARG A 143 -18.32 -5.52 6.53
N ASP A 144 -19.44 -5.87 5.91
CA ASP A 144 -19.46 -6.34 4.53
C ASP A 144 -19.16 -5.16 3.58
N GLN A 145 -19.71 -3.99 3.86
CA GLN A 145 -19.38 -2.77 3.13
C GLN A 145 -17.92 -2.38 3.30
N LEU A 146 -17.40 -2.38 4.53
CA LEU A 146 -16.00 -2.05 4.79
C LEU A 146 -15.03 -3.05 4.12
N THR A 147 -15.36 -4.34 4.16
CA THR A 147 -14.58 -5.38 3.47
C THR A 147 -14.64 -5.19 1.96
N ALA A 148 -15.78 -4.81 1.42
CA ALA A 148 -15.93 -4.51 0.00
C ALA A 148 -15.11 -3.27 -0.41
N ILE A 149 -15.00 -2.26 0.46
CA ILE A 149 -14.16 -1.06 0.26
C ILE A 149 -12.68 -1.43 0.30
N ALA A 150 -12.23 -2.13 1.34
CA ALA A 150 -10.82 -2.52 1.50
C ALA A 150 -10.35 -3.48 0.40
N GLY A 151 -11.15 -4.51 0.10
CA GLY A 151 -10.80 -5.56 -0.86
C GLY A 151 -9.78 -6.58 -0.36
N ASP A 152 -8.94 -6.21 0.61
CA ASP A 152 -8.04 -7.10 1.36
C ASP A 152 -8.31 -6.93 2.87
N PRO A 153 -8.54 -8.01 3.64
CA PRO A 153 -8.68 -7.92 5.10
C PRO A 153 -7.49 -7.24 5.81
N LYS A 154 -6.28 -7.27 5.23
CA LYS A 154 -5.09 -6.60 5.79
C LYS A 154 -5.17 -5.08 5.70
N THR A 155 -5.95 -4.54 4.77
CA THR A 155 -6.14 -3.09 4.60
C THR A 155 -7.46 -2.61 5.21
N LEU A 156 -8.07 -3.42 6.08
CA LEU A 156 -9.25 -3.07 6.86
C LEU A 156 -8.86 -2.79 8.32
N LEU A 157 -9.10 -1.57 8.76
CA LEU A 157 -8.94 -1.12 10.13
C LEU A 157 -10.31 -0.81 10.73
N SER A 158 -10.53 -1.18 11.98
CA SER A 158 -11.77 -0.89 12.70
C SER A 158 -11.45 -0.43 14.11
N LEU A 159 -12.13 0.63 14.55
CA LEU A 159 -11.99 1.23 15.87
C LEU A 159 -13.36 1.31 16.54
N ASP A 160 -13.39 1.15 17.86
CA ASP A 160 -14.64 1.22 18.63
C ASP A 160 -15.18 2.66 18.79
N GLY A 161 -14.36 3.68 18.50
CA GLY A 161 -14.72 5.09 18.64
C GLY A 161 -13.68 6.07 18.06
N PHE A 162 -14.11 7.33 17.85
CA PHE A 162 -13.29 8.39 17.25
C PHE A 162 -12.15 8.88 18.16
N ASP A 163 -12.27 8.68 19.47
CA ASP A 163 -11.18 8.86 20.43
C ASP A 163 -9.98 7.94 20.16
N ARG A 164 -10.21 6.78 19.55
CA ARG A 164 -9.19 5.78 19.25
C ARG A 164 -8.45 6.02 17.94
N LEU A 165 -8.83 7.04 17.16
CA LEU A 165 -8.14 7.37 15.90
C LEU A 165 -6.65 7.62 16.10
N GLN A 166 -6.27 8.17 17.26
CA GLN A 166 -4.87 8.41 17.60
C GLN A 166 -4.05 7.12 17.68
N ASP A 167 -4.66 5.96 17.99
CA ASP A 167 -3.96 4.67 18.03
C ASP A 167 -3.47 4.25 16.63
N LEU A 168 -4.08 4.78 15.57
CA LEU A 168 -3.68 4.50 14.20
C LEU A 168 -2.54 5.37 13.68
N THR A 169 -2.12 6.40 14.44
CA THR A 169 -1.06 7.33 14.01
C THR A 169 0.28 6.66 13.79
N THR A 170 0.51 5.48 14.38
CA THR A 170 1.73 4.69 14.18
C THR A 170 1.52 3.50 13.26
N SER A 171 0.38 2.83 13.34
CA SER A 171 0.10 1.61 12.56
C SER A 171 -0.28 1.91 11.10
N LEU A 172 -1.01 3.00 10.84
CA LEU A 172 -1.41 3.37 9.48
C LEU A 172 -0.22 3.80 8.61
N PRO A 173 0.75 4.61 9.08
CA PRO A 173 1.99 4.84 8.33
C PRO A 173 2.74 3.55 8.00
N THR A 174 2.86 2.62 8.94
CA THR A 174 3.51 1.32 8.68
C THR A 174 2.77 0.55 7.58
N MET A 175 1.45 0.47 7.65
CA MET A 175 0.63 -0.15 6.60
C MET A 175 0.79 0.54 5.24
N LEU A 176 0.85 1.87 5.20
CA LEU A 176 1.10 2.63 3.98
C LEU A 176 2.48 2.28 3.38
N CYS A 177 3.52 2.16 4.21
CA CYS A 177 4.86 1.74 3.78
C CYS A 177 4.87 0.31 3.24
N ASP A 178 4.19 -0.63 3.91
CA ASP A 178 4.10 -2.02 3.47
C ASP A 178 3.37 -2.14 2.12
N VAL A 179 2.29 -1.37 1.94
CA VAL A 179 1.57 -1.28 0.67
C VAL A 179 2.50 -0.80 -0.44
N VAL A 180 3.24 0.30 -0.22
CA VAL A 180 4.17 0.83 -1.22
C VAL A 180 5.26 -0.19 -1.56
N SER A 181 5.80 -0.88 -0.56
CA SER A 181 6.83 -1.92 -0.75
C SER A 181 6.30 -3.11 -1.56
N SER A 182 5.02 -3.45 -1.42
CA SER A 182 4.38 -4.55 -2.14
C SER A 182 4.01 -4.22 -3.59
N THR A 183 3.75 -2.95 -3.92
CA THR A 183 3.33 -2.51 -5.26
C THR A 183 4.50 -2.07 -6.14
N VAL A 184 5.55 -1.53 -5.53
CA VAL A 184 6.84 -1.28 -6.18
C VAL A 184 7.67 -2.54 -6.00
N GLY A 185 7.36 -3.59 -6.79
CA GLY A 185 8.16 -4.81 -6.76
C GLY A 185 9.63 -4.47 -6.95
N ASP A 186 10.42 -4.66 -5.90
CA ASP A 186 11.88 -4.58 -5.78
C ASP A 186 12.64 -4.03 -7.02
N THR A 187 12.45 -2.75 -7.36
CA THR A 187 13.28 -2.09 -8.36
C THR A 187 14.44 -1.39 -7.65
N SER A 188 15.50 -2.15 -7.37
CA SER A 188 16.79 -1.64 -6.93
C SER A 188 17.29 -0.51 -7.86
N MET A 189 17.50 0.69 -7.32
CA MET A 189 18.05 1.85 -8.03
C MET A 189 19.58 1.76 -8.07
N TRP A 190 20.17 1.91 -9.26
CA TRP A 190 21.62 1.84 -9.48
C TRP A 190 22.29 3.20 -9.18
N ILE A 191 23.20 3.28 -8.20
CA ILE A 191 24.05 4.46 -8.00
C ILE A 191 25.47 4.16 -8.52
N CYS A 192 25.89 4.93 -9.53
CA CYS A 192 27.23 4.89 -10.11
C CYS A 192 28.05 6.06 -9.53
N THR A 193 29.08 5.80 -8.71
CA THR A 193 30.03 6.85 -8.30
C THR A 193 31.23 6.89 -9.25
N PHE A 194 31.46 8.04 -9.88
CA PHE A 194 32.69 8.34 -10.61
C PHE A 194 33.83 8.60 -9.61
N THR A 195 34.79 7.69 -9.48
CA THR A 195 36.04 7.96 -8.75
C THR A 195 37.02 8.67 -9.67
N ALA A 196 37.23 9.97 -9.45
CA ALA A 196 38.38 10.68 -9.99
C ALA A 196 39.66 10.23 -9.26
N ARG A 197 40.70 9.88 -10.03
CA ARG A 197 42.04 9.47 -9.54
C ARG A 197 42.61 10.47 -8.54
N LEU A 198 42.94 10.01 -7.33
CA LEU A 198 44.10 10.52 -6.58
C LEU A 198 45.11 9.38 -6.41
N THR A 199 46.27 9.53 -7.03
CA THR A 199 47.44 8.65 -6.90
C THR A 199 48.13 8.87 -5.56
N LEU A 200 48.31 7.82 -4.75
CA LEU A 200 49.36 7.76 -3.74
C LEU A 200 49.97 6.35 -3.62
N PHE A 201 51.26 6.36 -3.26
CA PHE A 201 52.26 5.32 -3.37
C PHE A 201 52.10 4.09 -2.46
N SER A 202 52.80 3.02 -2.87
CA SER A 202 52.97 1.69 -2.29
C SER A 202 53.30 1.59 -0.79
N SER A 203 52.69 0.63 -0.08
CA SER A 203 53.39 -0.49 0.59
C SER A 203 52.46 -1.44 1.38
N VAL A 204 52.41 -2.70 0.90
CA VAL A 204 52.32 -4.03 1.56
C VAL A 204 51.78 -4.14 3.01
N PHE A 205 50.73 -4.97 3.22
CA PHE A 205 50.76 -6.21 4.03
C PHE A 205 49.52 -7.10 3.82
N SER A 206 49.71 -8.40 4.07
CA SER A 206 48.98 -9.58 3.62
C SER A 206 47.52 -9.74 4.06
N GLY A 207 46.73 -10.41 3.22
CA GLY A 207 45.85 -11.49 3.68
C GLY A 207 44.37 -11.42 3.30
N PHE A 208 44.02 -11.47 2.00
CA PHE A 208 42.74 -12.02 1.54
C PHE A 208 42.90 -12.55 0.11
N HIS A 209 42.62 -13.83 -0.10
CA HIS A 209 42.50 -14.41 -1.43
C HIS A 209 41.11 -14.08 -1.98
N VAL A 210 41.05 -13.16 -2.94
CA VAL A 210 39.90 -13.01 -3.86
C VAL A 210 40.15 -13.96 -5.03
N LEU A 211 39.31 -14.98 -5.19
CA LEU A 211 39.24 -15.78 -6.41
C LEU A 211 38.07 -15.26 -7.25
N GLY A 212 38.38 -14.63 -8.39
CA GLY A 212 37.39 -14.28 -9.43
C GLY A 212 37.51 -12.83 -9.89
N GLY A 213 38.11 -12.63 -11.07
CA GLY A 213 38.44 -11.32 -11.63
C GLY A 213 37.25 -10.49 -12.10
N CYS A 214 37.38 -9.17 -11.94
CA CYS A 214 36.69 -8.17 -12.76
C CYS A 214 37.80 -7.39 -13.47
N GLU A 215 38.06 -7.70 -14.74
CA GLU A 215 39.03 -6.94 -15.53
C GLU A 215 38.41 -5.63 -16.02
N PHE A 216 39.20 -4.58 -15.86
CA PHE A 216 39.16 -3.23 -16.43
C PHE A 216 37.98 -2.85 -17.36
N LEU A 217 37.37 -1.70 -16.99
CA LEU A 217 36.35 -0.92 -17.71
C LEU A 217 34.91 -1.43 -17.58
N SER A 218 34.34 -1.38 -16.38
CA SER A 218 32.92 -1.06 -16.15
C SER A 218 32.70 -0.66 -14.71
N THR A 219 31.74 0.24 -14.51
CA THR A 219 31.31 0.83 -13.26
C THR A 219 31.20 -0.20 -12.13
N CYS A 220 31.86 0.05 -11.00
CA CYS A 220 31.62 -0.75 -9.79
C CYS A 220 30.31 -0.26 -9.17
N CYS A 221 29.25 -1.03 -9.38
CA CYS A 221 27.97 -0.81 -8.71
C CYS A 221 28.02 -1.55 -7.38
N ILE A 222 28.10 -0.81 -6.27
CA ILE A 222 27.93 -1.40 -4.95
C ILE A 222 26.44 -1.33 -4.62
N SER A 223 25.83 -2.47 -4.32
CA SER A 223 24.50 -2.52 -3.72
C SER A 223 24.59 -1.93 -2.30
N LEU A 224 24.05 -0.72 -2.12
CA LEU A 224 23.73 -0.21 -0.80
C LEU A 224 22.22 -0.41 -0.57
N PRO A 225 21.80 -1.16 0.45
CA PRO A 225 20.39 -1.25 0.79
C PRO A 225 19.96 0.07 1.44
N SER A 226 19.28 0.94 0.67
CA SER A 226 18.38 1.93 1.25
C SER A 226 16.97 1.32 1.22
N SER A 227 16.49 0.95 2.42
CA SER A 227 15.26 0.19 2.68
C SER A 227 14.04 0.60 1.86
N PRO A 228 13.23 -0.40 1.47
CA PRO A 228 11.85 -0.41 1.97
C PRO A 228 11.45 -1.84 2.39
N CYS A 229 11.23 -2.08 3.68
CA CYS A 229 10.77 -3.36 4.25
C CYS A 229 11.34 -4.66 3.59
N SER A 230 12.49 -5.15 4.08
CA SER A 230 13.06 -6.45 3.69
C SER A 230 12.12 -7.60 4.11
N ALA A 231 11.39 -8.20 3.16
CA ALA A 231 10.48 -9.30 3.44
C ALA A 231 11.07 -10.66 3.01
N VAL A 232 11.66 -11.37 3.97
CA VAL A 232 11.91 -12.81 3.89
C VAL A 232 10.59 -13.53 4.15
N ALA A 233 10.15 -14.42 3.25
CA ALA A 233 8.84 -15.08 3.36
C ALA A 233 8.93 -16.60 3.15
N ASP A 234 8.20 -17.36 3.98
CA ASP A 234 8.05 -18.82 3.86
C ASP A 234 6.68 -19.15 3.27
N ILE A 235 6.66 -19.82 2.12
CA ILE A 235 5.43 -20.16 1.41
C ILE A 235 5.30 -21.69 1.33
N VAL A 236 4.19 -22.23 1.84
CA VAL A 236 3.87 -23.66 1.77
C VAL A 236 2.69 -23.87 0.81
N PHE A 237 2.92 -24.59 -0.27
CA PHE A 237 1.90 -24.97 -1.24
C PHE A 237 1.27 -26.29 -0.84
N ILE A 238 0.00 -26.26 -0.43
CA ILE A 238 -0.75 -27.49 -0.15
C ILE A 238 -1.53 -27.89 -1.41
N VAL A 239 -1.13 -29.00 -2.02
CA VAL A 239 -1.60 -29.44 -3.34
C VAL A 239 -2.47 -30.69 -3.20
N ASP A 240 -3.66 -30.64 -3.79
CA ASP A 240 -4.58 -31.78 -3.80
C ASP A 240 -4.09 -32.89 -4.76
N GLY A 241 -3.80 -34.05 -4.20
CA GLY A 241 -3.41 -35.28 -4.90
C GLY A 241 -4.50 -36.34 -4.94
N THR A 242 -5.72 -36.01 -4.56
CA THR A 242 -6.84 -36.96 -4.53
C THR A 242 -7.23 -37.43 -5.93
N GLY A 243 -7.77 -38.65 -6.02
CA GLY A 243 -8.23 -39.22 -7.30
C GLY A 243 -9.32 -38.40 -8.00
N SER A 244 -10.04 -37.54 -7.28
CA SER A 244 -11.06 -36.62 -7.84
C SER A 244 -10.50 -35.52 -8.73
N VAL A 245 -9.21 -35.17 -8.57
CA VAL A 245 -8.58 -34.15 -9.42
C VAL A 245 -8.39 -34.69 -10.84
N GLY A 246 -8.03 -35.97 -10.97
CA GLY A 246 -7.69 -36.59 -12.25
C GLY A 246 -6.29 -36.17 -12.77
N LEU A 247 -5.67 -37.06 -13.55
CA LEU A 247 -4.26 -36.90 -13.99
C LEU A 247 -4.03 -35.62 -14.81
N GLU A 248 -4.93 -35.29 -15.73
CA GLU A 248 -4.79 -34.12 -16.58
C GLU A 248 -4.79 -32.80 -15.79
N ASN A 249 -5.72 -32.66 -14.83
CA ASN A 249 -5.79 -31.46 -13.99
C ASN A 249 -4.62 -31.40 -13.01
N PHE A 250 -4.13 -32.55 -12.54
CA PHE A 250 -2.94 -32.61 -11.70
C PHE A 250 -1.68 -32.12 -12.44
N GLU A 251 -1.52 -32.45 -13.73
CA GLU A 251 -0.44 -31.89 -14.56
C GLU A 251 -0.60 -30.37 -14.79
N ARG A 252 -1.82 -29.88 -14.95
CA ARG A 252 -2.10 -28.43 -15.04
C ARG A 252 -1.75 -27.71 -13.74
N MET A 253 -2.09 -28.28 -12.60
CA MET A 253 -1.72 -27.76 -11.28
C MET A 253 -0.19 -27.70 -11.09
N LYS A 254 0.53 -28.77 -11.45
CA LYS A 254 2.00 -28.75 -11.43
C LYS A 254 2.60 -27.67 -12.33
N THR A 255 2.02 -27.47 -13.51
CA THR A 255 2.47 -26.44 -14.46
C THR A 255 2.25 -25.04 -13.89
N PHE A 256 1.08 -24.79 -13.29
CA PHE A 256 0.77 -23.54 -12.59
C PHE A 256 1.76 -23.28 -11.45
N THR A 257 2.02 -24.27 -10.60
CA THR A 257 2.99 -24.15 -9.49
C THR A 257 4.40 -23.85 -9.99
N ARG A 258 4.86 -24.49 -11.06
CA ARG A 258 6.17 -24.19 -11.68
C ARG A 258 6.24 -22.77 -12.24
N GLN A 259 5.20 -22.31 -12.91
CA GLN A 259 5.13 -20.94 -13.42
C GLN A 259 5.17 -19.94 -12.28
N LEU A 260 4.45 -20.20 -11.20
CA LEU A 260 4.45 -19.35 -10.02
C LEU A 260 5.84 -19.25 -9.37
N PHE A 261 6.57 -20.37 -9.27
CA PHE A 261 7.92 -20.38 -8.70
C PHE A 261 8.93 -19.61 -9.54
N ALA A 262 8.73 -19.54 -10.86
CA ALA A 262 9.58 -18.74 -11.74
C ALA A 262 9.44 -17.22 -11.51
N TYR A 263 8.41 -16.78 -10.79
CA TYR A 263 8.21 -15.38 -10.38
C TYR A 263 8.66 -15.07 -8.95
N LEU A 264 9.11 -16.08 -8.19
CA LEU A 264 9.58 -15.91 -6.82
C LEU A 264 11.11 -15.89 -6.80
N ASP A 265 11.69 -14.98 -6.02
CA ASP A 265 13.12 -14.99 -5.73
C ASP A 265 13.41 -16.02 -4.62
N ILE A 266 13.61 -17.28 -5.02
CA ILE A 266 13.79 -18.40 -4.09
C ILE A 266 15.25 -18.53 -3.68
N GLY A 267 15.53 -18.39 -2.39
CA GLY A 267 16.89 -18.45 -1.86
C GLY A 267 16.95 -18.55 -0.34
N GLU A 268 18.13 -18.91 0.19
CA GLU A 268 18.35 -19.12 1.63
C GLU A 268 18.08 -17.85 2.47
N ASN A 269 18.27 -16.68 1.85
CA ASN A 269 18.02 -15.36 2.45
C ASN A 269 16.89 -14.58 1.75
N ALA A 270 16.01 -15.29 1.01
CA ALA A 270 14.90 -14.71 0.25
C ALA A 270 13.61 -15.53 0.49
N VAL A 271 12.78 -15.76 -0.54
CA VAL A 271 11.57 -16.58 -0.39
C VAL A 271 11.95 -18.05 -0.23
N ARG A 272 11.45 -18.74 0.80
CA ARG A 272 11.61 -20.20 0.94
C ARG A 272 10.29 -20.87 0.64
N VAL A 273 10.33 -21.93 -0.17
CA VAL A 273 9.13 -22.60 -0.64
C VAL A 273 9.16 -24.08 -0.25
N SER A 274 8.01 -24.60 0.18
CA SER A 274 7.79 -26.03 0.39
C SER A 274 6.47 -26.46 -0.24
N ILE A 275 6.37 -27.71 -0.71
CA ILE A 275 5.14 -28.28 -1.25
C ILE A 275 4.69 -29.43 -0.36
N VAL A 276 3.40 -29.48 -0.03
CA VAL A 276 2.78 -30.59 0.67
C VAL A 276 1.66 -31.12 -0.20
N GLN A 277 1.81 -32.34 -0.70
CA GLN A 277 0.74 -33.03 -1.41
C GLN A 277 -0.14 -33.80 -0.41
N TYR A 278 -1.47 -33.70 -0.54
CA TYR A 278 -2.38 -34.49 0.28
C TYR A 278 -3.29 -35.40 -0.55
N ALA A 279 -3.56 -36.59 -0.03
CA ALA A 279 -4.63 -37.47 -0.49
C ALA A 279 -5.24 -38.15 0.75
N ALA A 280 -5.15 -39.48 0.87
CA ALA A 280 -5.52 -40.17 2.12
C ALA A 280 -4.56 -39.83 3.30
N GLN A 281 -3.35 -39.37 2.99
CA GLN A 281 -2.34 -38.87 3.93
C GLN A 281 -1.62 -37.68 3.28
N ALA A 282 -1.10 -36.75 4.10
CA ALA A 282 -0.26 -35.66 3.62
C ALA A 282 1.21 -36.11 3.52
N ARG A 283 1.91 -35.69 2.47
CA ARG A 283 3.34 -35.92 2.22
C ARG A 283 4.00 -34.61 1.84
N THR A 284 5.12 -34.31 2.46
CA THR A 284 5.97 -33.18 2.06
C THR A 284 6.80 -33.59 0.86
N GLU A 285 6.72 -32.79 -0.20
CA GLU A 285 7.53 -32.93 -1.41
C GLU A 285 8.63 -31.85 -1.35
N PHE A 286 9.87 -32.26 -1.58
CA PHE A 286 11.06 -31.38 -1.57
C PHE A 286 11.35 -30.85 -2.98
#